data_AF-A0A9X5C4W9-F1
#
_entry.id   AF-A0A9X5C4W9-F1
#
_cell.length_a   1.000
_cell.length_b   1.000
_cell.length_c   1.000
_cell.angle_alpha   90.00
_cell.angle_beta   90.00
_cell.angle_gamma   90.00
#
_symmetry.space_group_name_H-M   'P 1'
#
loop_
_entity.id
_entity.type
_entity.pdbx_description
1 polymer ?
#
loop_
_entity_poly.entity_id
_entity_poly.type
_entity_poly.pdbx_seq_one_letter_code
_entity_poly.pdbx_strand_id
1 'polypeptide(L)' 'MSGNDVVWLPEEKIRSRYDKALALIPKFVEICDILHIYDNTQEPFRIFKKRKDVYYRWSNQYWSNDDIKKLSGIAEFAN' A
#
# COMPACT_ATOMS: atom_id res chain seq x y z
N MET A 1 -29.46 -7.43 25.15
CA MET A 1 -28.16 -7.67 24.51
C MET A 1 -28.43 -8.41 23.21
N SER A 2 -28.61 -7.69 22.09
CA SER A 2 -28.75 -8.31 20.77
C SER A 2 -27.36 -8.42 20.14
N GLY A 3 -27.03 -9.62 19.68
CA GLY A 3 -25.69 -10.01 19.24
C GLY A 3 -25.12 -9.12 18.14
N ASN A 4 -23.80 -8.98 18.17
CA ASN A 4 -23.03 -8.32 17.12
C ASN A 4 -23.30 -9.02 15.77
N ASP A 5 -23.89 -8.30 14.83
CA ASP A 5 -24.00 -8.73 13.43
C ASP A 5 -22.59 -8.72 12.80
N VAL A 6 -21.90 -9.85 12.89
CA VAL A 6 -20.66 -10.06 12.13
C VAL A 6 -21.05 -10.25 10.68
N VAL A 7 -20.86 -9.20 9.86
CA VAL A 7 -21.10 -9.26 8.42
C VAL A 7 -19.94 -10.01 7.76
N TRP A 8 -20.16 -11.29 7.46
CA TRP A 8 -19.25 -12.08 6.65
C TRP A 8 -19.25 -11.58 5.21
N LEU A 9 -18.09 -11.18 4.71
CA LEU A 9 -17.89 -10.85 3.30
C LEU A 9 -17.36 -12.08 2.56
N PRO A 10 -17.87 -12.39 1.35
CA PRO A 10 -17.28 -13.44 0.52
C PRO A 10 -15.80 -13.17 0.25
N GLU A 11 -14.96 -14.22 0.28
CA GLU A 11 -13.51 -14.11 0.08
C GLU A 11 -13.15 -13.40 -1.22
N GLU A 12 -13.82 -13.73 -2.32
CA GLU A 12 -13.65 -13.10 -3.63
C GLU A 12 -13.86 -11.58 -3.55
N LYS A 13 -14.88 -11.15 -2.79
CA LYS A 13 -15.19 -9.73 -2.62
C LYS A 13 -14.11 -9.01 -1.80
N ILE A 14 -13.51 -9.69 -0.84
CA ILE A 14 -12.38 -9.16 -0.05
C ILE A 14 -11.15 -9.01 -0.96
N ARG A 15 -10.78 -10.05 -1.71
CA ARG A 15 -9.65 -10.02 -2.65
C ARG A 15 -9.83 -8.98 -3.75
N SER A 16 -11.01 -8.91 -4.35
CA SER A 16 -11.33 -7.89 -5.37
C SER A 16 -11.19 -6.47 -4.85
N ARG A 17 -11.58 -6.20 -3.59
CA ARG A 17 -11.41 -4.88 -2.97
C ARG A 17 -9.94 -4.57 -2.72
N TYR A 18 -9.17 -5.55 -2.27
CA TYR A 18 -7.73 -5.42 -2.07
C TYR A 18 -7.03 -5.05 -3.38
N ASP A 19 -7.26 -5.81 -4.45
CA ASP A 19 -6.62 -5.55 -5.75
C ASP A 19 -6.99 -4.17 -6.32
N LYS A 20 -8.28 -3.79 -6.21
CA LYS A 20 -8.76 -2.46 -6.63
C LYS A 20 -8.13 -1.33 -5.82
N ALA A 21 -7.94 -1.52 -4.51
CA ALA A 21 -7.28 -0.53 -3.66
C ALA A 21 -5.80 -0.37 -4.03
N LEU A 22 -5.09 -1.47 -4.27
CA LEU A 22 -3.68 -1.41 -4.71
C LEU A 22 -3.53 -0.73 -6.07
N ALA A 23 -4.43 -1.01 -7.02
CA ALA A 23 -4.41 -0.39 -8.35
C ALA A 23 -4.59 1.15 -8.32
N LEU A 24 -5.15 1.71 -7.24
CA LEU A 24 -5.31 3.15 -7.06
C LEU A 24 -4.07 3.84 -6.47
N ILE A 25 -3.11 3.10 -5.93
CA ILE A 25 -1.95 3.67 -5.24
C ILE A 25 -1.18 4.67 -6.12
N PRO A 26 -0.87 4.40 -7.40
CA PRO A 26 -0.15 5.37 -8.22
C PRO A 26 -0.86 6.74 -8.32
N LYS A 27 -2.19 6.73 -8.38
CA LYS A 27 -3.01 7.95 -8.38
C LYS A 27 -2.96 8.68 -7.04
N PHE A 28 -2.92 7.95 -5.92
CA PHE A 28 -2.72 8.57 -4.60
C PHE A 28 -1.32 9.15 -4.45
N VAL A 29 -0.31 8.45 -4.96
CA VAL A 29 1.06 8.96 -4.99
C VAL A 29 1.13 10.28 -5.77
N GLU A 30 0.38 10.44 -6.86
CA GLU A 30 0.31 11.69 -7.62
C GLU A 30 -0.28 12.84 -6.78
N ILE A 31 -1.47 12.66 -6.21
CA ILE A 31 -2.27 13.76 -5.63
C ILE A 31 -1.90 14.13 -4.19
N CYS A 32 -1.31 13.22 -3.42
CA CYS A 32 -1.05 13.45 -2.00
C CYS A 32 0.29 14.17 -1.79
N ASP A 33 0.36 15.17 -0.90
CA ASP A 33 1.64 15.77 -0.50
C ASP A 33 2.45 14.85 0.42
N ILE A 34 1.78 14.06 1.25
CA ILE A 34 2.40 13.11 2.18
C ILE A 34 1.66 11.79 2.04
N LEU A 35 2.40 10.71 1.81
CA LEU A 35 1.84 9.38 1.69
C LEU A 35 2.82 8.35 2.24
N HIS A 36 2.38 7.48 3.15
CA HIS A 36 3.17 6.35 3.64
C HIS A 36 2.45 5.06 3.31
N ILE A 37 3.18 4.04 2.85
CA ILE A 37 2.66 2.69 2.65
C ILE A 37 3.42 1.77 3.60
N TYR A 38 2.65 0.96 4.34
CA TYR A 38 3.19 -0.04 5.25
C TYR A 38 2.75 -1.42 4.79
N ASP A 39 3.72 -2.33 4.71
CA ASP A 39 3.47 -3.75 4.73
C ASP A 39 3.21 -4.16 6.18
N ASN A 40 2.18 -4.96 6.42
CA ASN A 40 1.82 -5.45 7.75
C ASN A 40 1.75 -6.99 7.80
N THR A 41 2.46 -7.66 6.89
CA THR A 41 2.46 -9.12 6.81
C THR A 41 2.92 -9.79 8.11
N GLN A 42 3.93 -9.22 8.80
CA GLN A 42 4.39 -9.68 10.13
C GLN A 42 4.27 -8.58 11.19
N GLU A 43 5.01 -7.50 10.99
CA GLU A 43 4.93 -6.27 11.78
C GLU A 43 4.89 -5.06 10.84
N PRO A 44 4.32 -3.92 11.26
CA PRO A 44 4.24 -2.74 10.39
C PRO A 44 5.63 -2.27 9.93
N PHE A 45 5.91 -2.45 8.65
CA PHE A 45 7.16 -2.05 8.02
C PHE A 45 6.87 -1.03 6.90
N ARG A 46 7.52 0.14 6.97
CA ARG A 46 7.30 1.19 5.96
C ARG A 46 8.05 0.84 4.68
N ILE A 47 7.33 0.48 3.63
CA ILE A 47 7.92 0.14 2.33
C ILE A 47 8.06 1.37 1.41
N PHE A 48 7.22 2.40 1.61
CA PHE A 48 7.22 3.60 0.78
C PHE A 48 6.87 4.86 1.59
N LYS A 49 7.48 5.99 1.22
CA LYS A 49 7.13 7.32 1.72
C LYS A 49 7.25 8.37 0.61
N LYS A 50 6.22 9.20 0.46
CA LYS A 50 6.26 10.49 -0.25
C LYS A 50 6.24 11.63 0.76
N ARG A 51 7.07 12.66 0.52
CA ARG A 51 6.96 13.98 1.16
C ARG A 51 7.23 15.05 0.11
N LYS A 52 6.18 15.76 -0.30
CA LYS A 52 6.16 16.62 -1.49
C LYS A 52 6.68 15.81 -2.68
N ASP A 53 7.67 16.32 -3.40
CA ASP A 53 8.22 15.68 -4.61
C ASP A 53 9.33 14.66 -4.31
N VAL A 54 9.57 14.33 -3.04
CA VAL A 54 10.63 13.39 -2.63
C VAL A 54 10.04 12.04 -2.22
N TYR A 55 10.58 10.98 -2.79
CA TYR A 55 10.15 9.61 -2.61
C TYR A 55 11.23 8.78 -1.94
N TYR A 56 10.84 7.92 -1.00
CA TYR A 56 11.72 7.00 -0.30
C TYR A 56 11.11 5.60 -0.35
N ARG A 57 11.97 4.59 -0.33
CA ARG A 57 11.56 3.18 -0.31
C ARG A 57 12.46 2.36 0.58
N TRP A 58 11.92 1.28 1.11
CA TRP A 58 12.68 0.29 1.87
C TRP A 58 12.18 -1.10 1.48
N SER A 59 13.06 -1.90 0.89
CA SER A 59 12.75 -3.30 0.56
C SER A 59 12.81 -4.18 1.80
N ASN A 60 12.08 -5.28 1.78
CA ASN A 60 12.16 -6.35 2.78
C ASN A 60 11.98 -7.71 2.10
N GLN A 61 11.82 -8.79 2.88
CA GLN A 61 11.65 -10.15 2.35
C GLN A 61 10.35 -10.37 1.55
N TYR A 62 9.36 -9.48 1.69
CA TYR A 62 8.06 -9.55 1.01
C TYR A 62 7.94 -8.56 -0.15
N TRP A 63 8.68 -7.45 -0.09
CA TRP A 63 8.62 -6.35 -1.05
C TRP A 63 10.00 -6.05 -1.60
N SER A 64 10.24 -6.46 -2.84
CA SER A 64 11.45 -6.08 -3.54
C SER A 64 11.40 -4.60 -3.94
N ASN A 65 12.58 -4.12 -4.28
CA ASN A 65 12.79 -2.79 -4.84
C ASN A 65 11.95 -2.52 -6.11
N ASP A 66 11.68 -3.55 -6.92
CA ASP A 66 10.90 -3.42 -8.15
C ASP A 66 9.40 -3.58 -7.90
N ASP A 67 8.99 -4.36 -6.90
CA ASP A 67 7.59 -4.43 -6.46
C ASP A 67 7.12 -3.06 -5.97
N ILE A 68 7.95 -2.36 -5.18
CA ILE A 68 7.62 -1.02 -4.66
C ILE A 68 7.51 0.01 -5.79
N LYS A 69 8.38 -0.08 -6.82
CA LYS A 69 8.27 0.76 -8.03
C LYS A 69 6.95 0.50 -8.74
N LYS A 70 6.61 -0.77 -8.99
CA LYS A 70 5.38 -1.17 -9.65
C LYS A 70 4.14 -0.72 -8.88
N LEU A 71 4.16 -0.86 -7.54
CA LEU A 71 3.08 -0.46 -6.65
C LEU A 71 2.85 1.05 -6.66
N SER A 72 3.93 1.83 -6.54
CA SER A 72 3.87 3.28 -6.40
C SER A 72 3.77 4.04 -7.73
N GLY A 73 4.19 3.42 -8.84
CA GLY A 73 4.36 4.11 -10.12
C GLY A 73 5.56 5.05 -10.17
N ILE A 74 6.45 5.02 -9.17
CA ILE A 74 7.62 5.89 -9.07
C ILE A 74 8.89 5.16 -9.52
N ALA A 75 9.70 5.81 -10.36
CA ALA A 75 10.96 5.27 -10.86
C ALA A 75 12.18 5.71 -10.03
N GLU A 76 12.14 6.93 -9.47
CA GLU A 76 13.27 7.56 -8.79
C GLU A 76 13.00 7.78 -7.30
N PHE A 77 13.97 7.43 -6.47
CA PHE A 77 13.89 7.50 -5.02
C PHE A 77 15.13 8.17 -4.45
N ALA A 78 14.97 8.92 -3.38
CA ALA A 78 16.06 9.40 -2.55
C ALA A 78 16.74 8.22 -1.85
N ASN A 79 18.06 8.33 -1.72
CA ASN A 79 18.91 7.39 -0.98
C ASN A 79 18.81 7.63 0.53
#